data_AF-A0A7K4IBI4-F1
#
_entry.id   AF-A0A7K4IBI4-F1
#
_cell.length_a   1.000
_cell.length_b   1.000
_cell.length_c   1.000
_cell.angle_alpha   90.00
_cell.angle_beta   90.00
_cell.angle_gamma   90.00
#
_symmetry.space_group_name_H-M   'P 1'
#
loop_
_entity.id
_entity.type
_entity.pdbx_description
1 polymer ?
#
loop_
_entity_poly.entity_id
_entity_poly.type
_entity_poly.pdbx_seq_one_letter_code
_entity_poly.pdbx_strand_id
1 'polypeptide(L)'
;MVFGCGSHVQSLKNLNSGYLLTLATNARAQKAYERAGFKRAGIFRQAMFTEGRFVDFVAMDILKEEFLEKYPPGARVGEAP
;
A
#
# COMPACT_ATOMS: atom_id res chain seq x y z
N MET A 1 11.43 -38.18 -10.90
CA MET A 1 10.21 -38.96 -10.64
C MET A 1 9.29 -38.10 -9.78
N VAL A 2 8.16 -37.65 -10.35
CA VAL A 2 6.94 -37.09 -9.71
C VAL A 2 7.10 -35.74 -8.97
N PHE A 3 6.26 -34.72 -9.10
CA PHE A 3 5.28 -34.20 -10.08
C PHE A 3 4.80 -32.86 -9.45
N GLY A 4 4.33 -31.90 -10.26
CA GLY A 4 3.17 -31.09 -9.86
C GLY A 4 3.42 -29.68 -9.31
N CYS A 5 3.39 -28.73 -10.23
CA CYS A 5 2.59 -27.50 -10.19
C CYS A 5 1.77 -27.25 -8.89
N GLY A 6 2.04 -26.12 -8.24
CA GLY A 6 1.24 -25.63 -7.13
C GLY A 6 1.44 -24.14 -6.98
N SER A 7 1.01 -23.36 -7.99
CA SER A 7 0.74 -21.93 -7.85
C SER A 7 -0.30 -21.76 -6.73
N HIS A 8 0.17 -21.63 -5.49
CA HIS A 8 -0.62 -21.21 -4.35
C HIS A 8 -1.02 -19.76 -4.57
N VAL A 9 -2.13 -19.57 -5.29
CA VAL A 9 -2.94 -18.37 -5.14
C VAL A 9 -3.47 -18.43 -3.72
N GLN A 10 -2.76 -17.81 -2.78
CA GLN A 10 -3.32 -17.53 -1.46
C GLN A 10 -4.57 -16.68 -1.72
N SER A 11 -5.73 -17.22 -1.34
CA SER A 11 -7.00 -16.51 -1.46
C SER A 11 -6.87 -15.11 -0.87
N LEU A 12 -7.05 -14.08 -1.72
CA LEU A 12 -7.06 -12.64 -1.37
C LEU A 12 -8.10 -12.24 -0.29
N LYS A 13 -8.80 -13.20 0.31
CA LYS A 13 -9.83 -12.98 1.33
C LYS A 13 -9.29 -12.65 2.73
N ASN A 14 -8.03 -12.97 3.04
CA ASN A 14 -7.49 -12.87 4.40
C ASN A 14 -6.50 -11.72 4.64
N LEU A 15 -6.36 -10.77 3.70
CA LEU A 15 -5.58 -9.56 3.93
C LEU A 15 -6.39 -8.57 4.76
N ASN A 16 -5.98 -8.36 6.01
CA ASN A 16 -6.59 -7.36 6.90
C ASN A 16 -5.94 -5.98 6.76
N SER A 17 -4.70 -5.91 6.28
CA SER A 17 -3.95 -4.67 6.10
C SER A 17 -3.36 -4.62 4.70
N GLY A 18 -3.52 -3.48 4.02
CA GLY A 18 -2.83 -3.13 2.80
C GLY A 18 -1.76 -2.09 3.09
N TYR A 19 -0.55 -2.27 2.57
CA TYR A 19 0.55 -1.33 2.77
C TYR A 19 1.18 -0.91 1.43
N LEU A 20 1.81 0.24 1.46
CA LEU A 20 2.60 0.78 0.36
C LEU A 20 3.86 1.47 0.88
N LEU A 21 4.87 1.52 0.01
CA LEU A 21 6.11 2.25 0.27
C LEU A 21 6.19 3.41 -0.72
N THR A 22 6.44 4.60 -0.21
CA THR A 22 6.66 5.80 -1.02
C THR A 22 7.94 6.51 -0.60
N LEU A 23 8.63 7.15 -1.53
CA LEU A 23 9.86 7.88 -1.19
C LEU A 23 9.52 9.00 -0.21
N ALA A 24 10.39 9.20 0.79
CA ALA A 24 10.25 10.29 1.74
C ALA A 24 10.22 11.67 1.06
N THR A 25 10.87 11.80 -0.09
CA THR A 25 10.89 13.01 -0.91
C THR A 25 9.62 13.24 -1.73
N ASN A 26 8.81 12.21 -1.97
CA ASN A 26 7.59 12.32 -2.77
C ASN A 26 6.38 12.76 -1.93
N ALA A 27 6.41 14.02 -1.49
CA ALA A 27 5.36 14.62 -0.67
C ALA A 27 3.98 14.63 -1.36
N ARG A 28 3.94 14.67 -2.70
CA ARG A 28 2.67 14.62 -3.46
C ARG A 28 2.01 13.25 -3.34
N ALA A 29 2.79 12.17 -3.49
CA ALA A 29 2.27 10.82 -3.34
C ALA A 29 1.80 10.57 -1.90
N GLN A 30 2.60 10.96 -0.90
CA GLN A 30 2.22 10.85 0.52
C GLN A 30 0.87 11.54 0.80
N LYS A 31 0.68 12.78 0.34
CA LYS A 31 -0.59 13.50 0.51
C LYS A 31 -1.76 12.82 -0.20
N ALA A 32 -1.53 12.23 -1.37
CA ALA A 32 -2.57 11.49 -2.09
C ALA A 32 -3.02 10.24 -1.31
N TYR A 33 -2.06 9.52 -0.73
CA TYR A 33 -2.35 8.35 0.09
C TYR A 33 -3.02 8.71 1.43
N GLU A 34 -2.57 9.78 2.09
CA GLU A 34 -3.24 10.33 3.27
C GLU A 34 -4.70 10.70 2.96
N ARG A 35 -4.96 11.33 1.80
CA ARG A 35 -6.33 11.62 1.33
C ARG A 35 -7.13 10.36 1.01
N ALA A 36 -6.49 9.32 0.48
CA ALA A 36 -7.13 8.03 0.24
C ALA A 36 -7.45 7.28 1.54
N GLY A 37 -6.87 7.66 2.67
CA GLY A 37 -7.12 7.08 4.00
C GLY A 37 -5.99 6.23 4.53
N PHE A 38 -4.86 6.16 3.83
CA PHE A 38 -3.66 5.51 4.35
C PHE A 38 -3.04 6.34 5.48
N LYS A 39 -2.54 5.64 6.50
CA LYS A 39 -1.84 6.20 7.66
C LYS A 39 -0.36 5.88 7.55
N ARG A 40 0.49 6.67 8.23
CA ARG A 40 1.93 6.41 8.26
C ARG A 40 2.22 5.32 9.30
N ALA A 41 2.75 4.19 8.84
CA ALA A 41 3.11 3.05 9.66
C ALA A 41 4.57 3.11 10.13
N GLY A 42 5.46 3.69 9.32
CA GLY A 42 6.88 3.76 9.66
C GLY A 42 7.77 4.34 8.57
N ILE A 43 9.08 4.33 8.83
CA ILE A 43 10.11 4.80 7.90
C ILE A 43 11.19 3.73 7.77
N PHE A 44 11.46 3.30 6.55
CA PHE A 44 12.63 2.51 6.20
C PHE A 44 13.78 3.46 5.86
N ARG A 45 14.73 3.57 6.78
CA ARG A 45 15.92 4.42 6.62
C ARG A 45 16.86 3.81 5.60
N GLN A 46 17.39 4.64 4.70
CA GLN A 46 18.39 4.26 3.71
C GLN A 46 17.99 3.08 2.80
N ALA A 47 16.70 2.96 2.51
CA ALA A 47 16.14 1.79 1.84
C ALA A 47 16.32 1.79 0.31
N MET A 48 16.70 2.92 -0.29
CA MET A 48 17.12 2.99 -1.69
C MET A 48 18.39 3.82 -1.83
N PHE A 49 19.34 3.34 -2.62
CA PHE A 49 20.49 4.13 -3.04
C PHE A 49 20.24 4.66 -4.45
N THR A 50 20.11 5.98 -4.59
CA THR A 50 19.89 6.65 -5.88
C THR A 50 20.63 7.99 -5.90
N GLU A 51 21.15 8.39 -7.05
CA GLU A 51 21.92 9.65 -7.22
C GLU A 51 23.06 9.85 -6.21
N GLY A 52 23.74 8.75 -5.83
CA GLY A 52 24.84 8.78 -4.87
C GLY A 52 24.43 9.00 -3.41
N ARG A 53 23.12 8.94 -3.11
CA ARG A 53 22.57 9.17 -1.77
C ARG A 53 21.63 8.04 -1.37
N PHE A 54 21.60 7.77 -0.07
CA PHE A 54 20.59 6.91 0.53
C PHE A 54 19.31 7.71 0.75
N VAL A 55 18.18 7.18 0.29
CA VAL A 55 16.87 7.79 0.39
C VAL A 55 15.98 6.89 1.25
N ASP A 56 15.19 7.54 2.09
CA ASP A 56 14.26 6.88 3.00
C ASP A 56 12.94 6.55 2.28
N PHE A 57 12.35 5.42 2.65
CA PHE A 57 10.99 5.07 2.27
C PHE A 57 10.05 5.29 3.44
N VAL A 58 8.93 5.95 3.20
CA VAL A 58 7.81 6.06 4.13
C VAL A 58 6.88 4.88 3.85
N ALA A 59 6.66 4.08 4.88
CA ALA A 59 5.67 3.02 4.88
C ALA A 59 4.32 3.59 5.32
N MET A 60 3.31 3.36 4.50
CA MET A 60 1.94 3.73 4.80
C MET A 60 1.05 2.50 4.71
N ASP A 61 0.06 2.39 5.60
CA ASP A 61 -0.87 1.29 5.66
C ASP A 61 -2.32 1.76 5.77
N ILE A 62 -3.24 0.87 5.44
CA ILE A 62 -4.67 1.05 5.66
C ILE A 62 -5.27 -0.30 6.04
N LEU A 63 -6.12 -0.30 7.05
CA LEU A 63 -6.86 -1.50 7.43
C LEU A 63 -8.03 -1.72 6.46
N LYS A 64 -8.38 -2.99 6.26
CA LYS A 64 -9.49 -3.39 5.39
C LYS A 64 -10.80 -2.74 5.81
N GLU A 65 -11.06 -2.67 7.11
CA GLU A 65 -12.27 -2.03 7.67
C GLU A 65 -12.32 -0.54 7.33
N GLU A 66 -11.23 0.19 7.54
CA GLU A 66 -11.11 1.62 7.21
C GLU A 66 -11.25 1.88 5.70
N PHE A 67 -10.72 0.97 4.87
CA PHE A 67 -10.87 1.05 3.43
C PHE A 67 -12.33 0.80 2.99
N LEU A 68 -12.98 -0.22 3.54
CA LEU A 68 -14.37 -0.57 3.21
C LEU A 68 -15.38 0.45 3.73
N GLU A 69 -15.10 1.11 4.86
CA GLU A 69 -15.90 2.23 5.36
C GLU A 69 -15.91 3.39 4.35
N LYS A 70 -14.74 3.68 3.75
CA LYS A 70 -14.57 4.79 2.82
C LYS A 70 -14.98 4.44 1.39
N TYR A 71 -14.78 3.20 0.99
CA TYR A 71 -15.08 2.65 -0.33
C TYR A 71 -15.92 1.38 -0.18
N PRO A 72 -17.25 1.53 0.04
CA PRO A 72 -18.12 0.38 0.18
C PRO A 72 -18.10 -0.46 -1.10
N PRO A 73 -18.11 -1.80 -0.99
CA PRO A 73 -18.04 -2.70 -2.13
C PRO A 73 -19.26 -2.50 -3.02
N GLY A 74 -19.06 -1.86 -4.17
CA GLY A 74 -20.13 -1.45 -5.10
C GLY A 74 -20.03 0.02 -5.57
N ALA A 75 -19.24 0.85 -4.90
CA ALA A 75 -18.99 2.22 -5.33
C ALA A 75 -18.03 2.25 -6.54
N ARG A 76 -18.47 2.83 -7.66
CA ARG A 76 -17.58 3.11 -8.80
C ARG A 76 -16.60 4.21 -8.39
N VAL A 77 -15.29 3.94 -8.48
CA VAL A 77 -14.26 4.96 -8.32
C VAL A 77 -14.38 5.94 -9.49
N GLY A 78 -15.03 7.07 -9.26
CA GLY A 78 -15.31 8.09 -10.28
C GLY A 78 -16.59 8.90 -10.06
N GLU A 79 -17.47 8.47 -9.17
CA GLU A 79 -18.71 9.19 -8.82
C GLU A 79 -18.55 9.80 -7.43
N ALA A 80 -17.70 10.83 -7.34
CA ALA A 80 -17.74 11.76 -6.21
C ALA A 80 -18.67 12.93 -6.60
N PRO A 81 -19.53 13.42 -5.69
CA PRO A 81 -20.30 14.64 -5.94
C PRO A 81 -19.41 15.87 -6.11
#